data_AF-A0A430RV54-F1
#
_entry.id   AF-A0A430RV54-F1
#
_cell.length_a   1.000
_cell.length_b   1.000
_cell.length_c   1.000
_cell.angle_alpha   90.00
_cell.angle_beta   90.00
_cell.angle_gamma   90.00
#
_symmetry.space_group_name_H-M   'P 1'
#
loop_
_entity.id
_entity.type
_entity.pdbx_description
1 polymer ?
#
loop_
_entity_poly.entity_id
_entity_poly.type
_entity_poly.pdbx_seq_one_letter_code
_entity_poly.pdbx_strand_id
1 'polypeptide(L)'
;MLYPQTGEVPPLHPDMPPAIRELYEEARGVLPASPRASAALLRVALEGLLEEAEYEKGSLADRLKRAHEEGKLTTQTYKLAGVLRLAGNAAAHYELWKIDPSQGQEDREMILALFEFLNEVTEELIAKP
;
A
#
# COMPACT_ATOMS: atom_id res chain seq x y z
N MET A 1 22.67 -6.45 -17.32
CA MET A 1 21.59 -5.83 -18.11
C MET A 1 20.67 -5.14 -17.13
N LEU A 2 20.49 -3.82 -17.22
CA LEU A 2 19.49 -3.07 -16.46
C LEU A 2 18.21 -3.05 -17.31
N TYR A 3 17.16 -3.72 -16.84
CA TYR A 3 15.84 -3.65 -17.46
C TYR A 3 15.10 -2.42 -16.92
N PRO A 4 14.44 -1.60 -17.76
CA PRO A 4 13.56 -0.56 -17.26
C PRO A 4 12.32 -1.21 -16.62
N GLN A 5 12.13 -0.99 -15.31
CA GLN A 5 11.00 -1.49 -14.52
C GLN A 5 9.74 -0.59 -14.63
N THR A 6 9.81 0.43 -15.47
CA THR A 6 8.83 1.52 -15.54
C THR A 6 7.84 1.27 -16.67
N GLY A 7 6.73 0.61 -16.36
CA GLY A 7 5.64 0.44 -17.33
C GLY A 7 4.32 -0.04 -16.73
N GLU A 8 4.37 -0.79 -15.62
CA GLU A 8 3.14 -1.37 -15.04
C GLU A 8 2.74 -0.75 -13.70
N VAL A 9 3.68 -0.19 -12.94
CA VAL A 9 3.36 0.40 -11.63
C VAL A 9 2.92 1.85 -11.78
N PRO A 10 1.78 2.26 -11.17
CA PRO A 10 1.31 3.64 -11.17
C PRO A 10 2.40 4.66 -10.82
N PRO A 11 2.32 5.89 -11.35
CA PRO A 11 3.21 6.96 -10.94
C PRO A 11 2.99 7.30 -9.46
N LEU A 12 4.06 7.70 -8.79
CA LEU A 12 4.01 8.17 -7.42
C LEU A 12 3.14 9.43 -7.29
N HIS A 13 2.33 9.52 -6.24
CA HIS A 13 1.62 10.76 -5.90
C HIS A 13 2.60 11.92 -5.60
N PRO A 14 2.41 13.13 -6.16
CA PRO A 14 3.35 14.25 -6.00
C PRO A 14 3.52 14.71 -4.54
N ASP A 15 2.41 14.69 -3.79
CA ASP A 15 2.38 15.10 -2.38
C ASP A 15 2.76 13.98 -1.39
N MET A 16 3.19 12.81 -1.90
CA MET A 16 3.63 11.72 -1.04
C MET A 16 4.87 12.13 -0.23
N PRO A 17 4.85 11.99 1.12
CA PRO A 17 5.97 12.38 1.98
C PRO A 17 7.28 11.66 1.61
N PRO A 18 8.45 12.29 1.82
CA PRO A 18 9.74 11.75 1.36
C PRO A 18 10.03 10.32 1.82
N ALA A 19 9.79 10.00 3.10
CA ALA A 19 10.03 8.67 3.65
C ALA A 19 9.14 7.59 3.00
N ILE A 20 7.89 7.94 2.69
CA ILE A 20 6.93 7.03 2.06
C ILE A 20 7.26 6.86 0.57
N ARG A 21 7.74 7.93 -0.08
CA ARG A 21 8.22 7.88 -1.46
C ARG A 21 9.36 6.89 -1.64
N GLU A 22 10.33 6.87 -0.72
CA GLU A 22 11.43 5.91 -0.76
C GLU A 22 10.92 4.47 -0.68
N LEU A 23 9.99 4.19 0.24
CA LEU A 23 9.36 2.87 0.35
C LEU A 23 8.55 2.48 -0.90
N TYR A 24 7.83 3.44 -1.50
CA TYR A 24 7.07 3.22 -2.72
C TYR A 24 7.99 2.84 -3.88
N GLU A 25 9.06 3.60 -4.11
CA GLU A 25 10.04 3.30 -5.17
C GLU A 25 10.81 2.00 -4.91
N GLU A 26 11.12 1.68 -3.65
CA GLU A 26 11.70 0.39 -3.29
C GLU A 26 10.74 -0.76 -3.64
N ALA A 27 9.46 -0.63 -3.25
CA ALA A 27 8.43 -1.61 -3.59
C ALA A 27 8.34 -1.81 -5.11
N ARG A 28 8.38 -0.73 -5.91
CA ARG A 28 8.38 -0.78 -7.38
C ARG A 28 9.55 -1.59 -7.92
N GLY A 29 10.74 -1.37 -7.37
CA GLY A 29 11.95 -2.09 -7.76
C GLY A 29 11.90 -3.58 -7.41
N VAL A 30 11.24 -3.92 -6.30
CA VAL A 30 11.15 -5.28 -5.77
C VAL A 30 10.03 -6.11 -6.41
N LEU A 31 8.91 -5.49 -6.83
CA LEU A 31 7.75 -6.18 -7.41
C LEU A 31 8.10 -7.28 -8.44
N PRO A 32 9.00 -7.07 -9.42
CA PRO A 32 9.33 -8.06 -10.44
C PRO A 32 10.10 -9.27 -9.90
N ALA A 33 10.82 -9.10 -8.80
CA ALA A 33 11.55 -10.16 -8.14
C ALA A 33 10.70 -10.84 -7.06
N SER A 34 9.85 -10.09 -6.37
CA SER A 34 9.00 -10.60 -5.29
C SER A 34 7.78 -9.70 -5.07
N PRO A 35 6.60 -10.09 -5.60
CA PRO A 35 5.33 -9.43 -5.29
C PRO A 35 5.05 -9.40 -3.77
N ARG A 36 5.42 -10.47 -3.06
CA ARG A 36 5.30 -10.55 -1.60
C ARG A 36 6.09 -9.47 -0.87
N ALA A 37 7.36 -9.29 -1.23
CA ALA A 37 8.19 -8.28 -0.59
C ALA A 37 7.72 -6.87 -0.96
N SER A 38 7.27 -6.65 -2.20
CA SER A 38 6.61 -5.39 -2.59
C SER A 38 5.35 -5.10 -1.76
N ALA A 39 4.51 -6.11 -1.53
CA ALA A 39 3.32 -5.98 -0.68
C ALA A 39 3.66 -5.56 0.75
N ALA A 40 4.71 -6.16 1.32
CA ALA A 40 5.17 -5.84 2.66
C ALA A 40 5.67 -4.38 2.76
N LEU A 41 6.46 -3.93 1.78
CA LEU A 41 6.93 -2.54 1.70
C LEU A 41 5.75 -1.55 1.58
N LEU A 42 4.76 -1.85 0.74
CA LEU A 42 3.56 -1.03 0.60
C LEU A 42 2.74 -0.96 1.89
N ARG A 43 2.69 -2.04 2.65
CA ARG A 43 2.06 -2.01 3.97
C ARG A 43 2.79 -1.07 4.93
N VAL A 44 4.13 -1.13 4.98
CA VAL A 44 4.93 -0.22 5.81
C VAL A 44 4.71 1.23 5.37
N ALA A 45 4.63 1.47 4.05
CA ALA A 45 4.34 2.79 3.50
C ALA A 45 2.94 3.31 3.92
N LEU A 46 1.91 2.44 3.94
CA LEU A 46 0.58 2.80 4.45
C LEU A 46 0.60 3.14 5.95
N GLU A 47 1.33 2.35 6.75
CA GLU A 47 1.49 2.62 8.18
C GLU A 47 2.14 3.99 8.40
N GLY A 48 3.20 4.31 7.65
CA GLY A 48 3.86 5.60 7.68
C GLY A 48 2.98 6.77 7.22
N LEU A 49 2.17 6.62 6.16
CA LEU A 49 1.21 7.66 5.74
C LEU A 49 0.22 8.02 6.85
N LEU A 50 -0.24 7.01 7.59
CA LEU A 50 -1.11 7.24 8.74
C LEU A 50 -0.36 7.90 9.91
N GLU A 51 0.97 7.75 10.03
CA GLU A 51 1.76 8.43 11.07
C GLU A 51 1.93 9.91 10.72
N GLU A 52 2.25 10.20 9.45
CA GLU A 52 2.31 11.56 8.90
C GLU A 52 0.97 12.31 9.06
N ALA A 53 -0.15 11.58 9.01
CA ALA A 53 -1.49 12.11 9.26
C ALA A 53 -1.93 12.08 10.75
N GLU A 54 -0.99 11.99 11.70
CA GLU A 54 -1.22 12.01 13.16
C GLU A 54 -2.00 10.82 13.75
N TYR A 55 -2.19 9.74 13.00
CA TYR A 55 -2.86 8.52 13.45
C TYR A 55 -1.90 7.47 14.03
N GLU A 56 -1.02 7.78 14.98
CA GLU A 56 0.05 6.85 15.42
C GLU A 56 -0.42 5.66 16.29
N LYS A 57 -1.55 5.81 17.01
CA LYS A 57 -1.93 4.88 18.09
C LYS A 57 -2.82 3.71 17.64
N GLY A 58 -2.60 2.54 18.24
CA GLY A 58 -3.44 1.35 18.03
C GLY A 58 -3.06 0.55 16.79
N SER A 59 -3.87 -0.46 16.44
CA SER A 59 -3.60 -1.29 15.27
C SER A 59 -3.85 -0.53 13.97
N LEU A 60 -3.26 -0.96 12.84
CA LEU A 60 -3.54 -0.39 11.52
C LEU A 60 -5.06 -0.32 11.21
N ALA A 61 -5.83 -1.32 11.66
CA ALA A 61 -7.29 -1.31 11.52
C ALA A 61 -7.94 -0.19 12.34
N ASP A 62 -7.50 0.03 13.57
CA ASP A 62 -8.01 1.11 14.43
C ASP A 62 -7.66 2.49 13.85
N ARG A 63 -6.44 2.63 13.31
CA ARG A 63 -5.94 3.85 12.68
C ARG A 63 -6.77 4.22 11.44
N LEU A 64 -6.98 3.27 10.53
CA LEU A 64 -7.82 3.45 9.34
C LEU A 64 -9.28 3.77 9.69
N LYS A 65 -9.81 3.09 10.72
CA LYS A 65 -11.18 3.32 11.18
C LYS A 65 -11.35 4.75 11.71
N ARG A 66 -10.41 5.24 12.53
CA ARG A 66 -10.45 6.61 13.05
C ARG A 66 -10.37 7.64 11.92
N ALA A 67 -9.45 7.46 10.98
CA ALA A 67 -9.35 8.34 9.81
C ALA A 67 -10.66 8.38 8.99
N HIS A 68 -11.36 7.25 8.88
CA HIS A 68 -12.67 7.21 8.24
C HIS A 68 -13.78 7.89 9.07
N GLU A 69 -13.85 7.63 10.38
CA GLU A 69 -14.85 8.22 11.28
C GLU A 69 -14.70 9.74 11.39
N GLU A 70 -13.49 10.25 11.25
CA GLU A 70 -13.19 11.69 11.20
C GLU A 70 -13.42 12.32 9.82
N GLY A 71 -13.86 11.53 8.82
CA GLY A 71 -14.16 12.00 7.47
C GLY A 71 -12.94 12.27 6.59
N LYS A 72 -11.74 11.91 7.04
CA LYS A 72 -10.50 12.03 6.26
C LYS A 72 -10.41 10.97 5.17
N LEU A 73 -10.86 9.74 5.47
CA LEU A 73 -10.98 8.69 4.46
C LEU A 73 -12.41 8.55 3.97
N THR A 74 -12.59 8.45 2.66
CA THR A 74 -13.90 8.14 2.08
C THR A 74 -14.32 6.71 2.43
N THR A 75 -15.64 6.44 2.42
CA THR A 75 -16.18 5.09 2.65
C THR A 75 -15.61 4.07 1.66
N GLN A 76 -15.32 4.51 0.43
CA GLN A 76 -14.73 3.66 -0.60
C GLN A 76 -13.28 3.30 -0.23
N THR A 77 -12.46 4.30 0.07
CA THR A 77 -11.05 4.12 0.43
C THR A 77 -10.90 3.31 1.71
N TYR A 78 -11.72 3.55 2.74
CA TYR A 78 -11.73 2.74 3.95
C TYR A 78 -12.05 1.26 3.71
N LYS A 79 -13.03 0.95 2.85
CA LYS A 79 -13.37 -0.44 2.50
C LYS A 79 -12.24 -1.11 1.73
N LEU A 80 -11.63 -0.42 0.78
CA LEU A 80 -10.47 -0.91 0.04
C LEU A 80 -9.28 -1.15 0.98
N ALA A 81 -9.03 -0.24 1.92
CA ALA A 81 -8.01 -0.39 2.95
C ALA A 81 -8.20 -1.68 3.77
N GLY A 82 -9.46 -2.01 4.10
CA GLY A 82 -9.81 -3.24 4.81
C GLY A 82 -9.43 -4.51 4.05
N VAL A 83 -9.69 -4.54 2.74
CA VAL A 83 -9.34 -5.66 1.84
C VAL A 83 -7.81 -5.77 1.69
N LEU A 84 -7.15 -4.64 1.46
CA LEU A 84 -5.72 -4.58 1.22
C LEU A 84 -4.88 -4.85 2.48
N ARG A 85 -5.38 -4.45 3.65
CA ARG A 85 -4.81 -4.85 4.95
C ARG A 85 -4.81 -6.36 5.13
N LEU A 86 -5.89 -7.04 4.74
CA LEU A 86 -5.97 -8.50 4.81
C LEU A 86 -4.97 -9.14 3.83
N ALA A 87 -4.89 -8.64 2.60
CA ALA A 87 -3.94 -9.12 1.60
C ALA A 87 -2.48 -8.93 2.04
N GLY A 88 -2.11 -7.72 2.50
CA GLY A 88 -0.75 -7.44 2.98
C GLY A 88 -0.37 -8.21 4.25
N ASN A 89 -1.31 -8.46 5.16
CA ASN A 89 -1.06 -9.29 6.35
C ASN A 89 -0.82 -10.75 5.99
N ALA A 90 -1.58 -11.25 5.03
CA ALA A 90 -1.49 -12.64 4.59
C ALA A 90 -0.31 -12.88 3.64
N ALA A 91 0.18 -11.85 2.94
CA ALA A 91 1.47 -11.87 2.26
C ALA A 91 2.65 -12.03 3.25
N ALA A 92 2.54 -11.44 4.45
CA ALA A 92 3.57 -11.50 5.49
C ALA A 92 3.48 -12.77 6.37
N HIS A 93 2.27 -13.25 6.66
CA HIS A 93 2.01 -14.46 7.42
C HIS A 93 1.35 -15.53 6.53
N TYR A 94 2.03 -16.66 6.34
CA TYR A 94 1.68 -17.82 5.47
C TYR A 94 0.26 -18.43 5.61
N GLU A 95 -0.63 -17.88 6.44
CA GLU A 95 -1.82 -18.59 6.93
C GLU A 95 -3.12 -18.35 6.16
N LEU A 96 -3.26 -17.26 5.38
CA LEU A 96 -4.55 -16.93 4.72
C LEU A 96 -4.46 -16.51 3.24
N TRP A 97 -3.28 -16.19 2.72
CA TRP A 97 -3.04 -15.84 1.32
C TRP A 97 -1.76 -16.52 0.89
N LYS A 98 -1.89 -17.62 0.15
CA LYS A 98 -0.75 -18.17 -0.56
C LYS A 98 -0.53 -17.24 -1.75
N ILE A 99 0.35 -16.24 -1.61
CA ILE A 99 1.04 -15.68 -2.78
C ILE A 99 1.78 -16.88 -3.33
N ASP A 100 1.20 -17.53 -4.34
CA ASP A 100 1.79 -18.68 -4.96
C ASP A 100 2.79 -18.14 -5.98
N PRO A 101 4.10 -18.30 -5.77
CA PRO A 101 5.10 -17.81 -6.70
C PRO A 101 4.94 -18.40 -8.11
N SER A 102 4.17 -19.49 -8.26
CA SER A 102 3.80 -20.10 -9.54
C SER A 102 2.55 -19.50 -10.20
N GLN A 103 1.74 -18.71 -9.47
CA GLN A 103 0.56 -17.95 -9.95
C GLN A 103 0.88 -16.46 -10.21
N GLY A 104 2.12 -16.17 -10.61
CA GLY A 104 2.73 -14.83 -10.55
C GLY A 104 2.05 -13.68 -11.32
N GLN A 105 0.92 -13.90 -12.02
CA GLN A 105 0.17 -12.84 -12.70
C GLN A 105 -0.95 -12.26 -11.83
N GLU A 106 -1.73 -13.08 -11.13
CA GLU A 106 -2.83 -12.61 -10.26
C GLU A 106 -2.28 -11.87 -9.03
N ASP A 107 -1.20 -12.38 -8.44
CA ASP A 107 -0.52 -11.71 -7.33
C ASP A 107 0.00 -10.34 -7.75
N ARG A 108 0.47 -10.19 -9.00
CA ARG A 108 1.03 -8.94 -9.51
C ARG A 108 -0.05 -7.87 -9.69
N GLU A 109 -1.19 -8.21 -10.28
CA GLU A 109 -2.33 -7.28 -10.45
C GLU A 109 -2.82 -6.75 -9.10
N MET A 110 -2.88 -7.61 -8.08
CA MET A 110 -3.23 -7.18 -6.73
C MET A 110 -2.20 -6.19 -6.15
N ILE A 111 -0.90 -6.41 -6.37
CA ILE A 111 0.11 -5.45 -5.92
C ILE A 111 -0.01 -4.12 -6.68
N LEU A 112 -0.32 -4.14 -7.97
CA LEU A 112 -0.58 -2.91 -8.72
C LEU A 112 -1.77 -2.12 -8.12
N ALA A 113 -2.84 -2.82 -7.72
CA ALA A 113 -3.95 -2.19 -7.00
C ALA A 113 -3.53 -1.61 -5.63
N LEU A 114 -2.58 -2.24 -4.93
CA LEU A 114 -2.00 -1.68 -3.69
C LEU A 114 -1.24 -0.37 -3.94
N PHE A 115 -0.51 -0.26 -5.05
CA PHE A 115 0.17 0.98 -5.44
C PHE A 115 -0.81 2.11 -5.75
N GLU A 116 -1.90 1.82 -6.47
CA GLU A 116 -2.98 2.79 -6.73
C GLU A 116 -3.64 3.24 -5.43
N PHE A 117 -3.95 2.28 -4.56
CA PHE A 117 -4.54 2.55 -3.26
C PHE A 117 -3.66 3.45 -2.40
N LEU A 118 -2.34 3.27 -2.39
CA LEU A 118 -1.44 4.14 -1.63
C LEU A 118 -1.47 5.59 -2.13
N ASN A 119 -1.60 5.78 -3.44
CA ASN A 119 -1.77 7.09 -4.04
C ASN A 119 -3.10 7.72 -3.62
N GLU A 120 -4.20 6.96 -3.62
CA GLU A 120 -5.52 7.45 -3.17
C GLU A 120 -5.51 7.84 -1.69
N VAL A 121 -4.89 7.04 -0.83
CA VAL A 121 -4.73 7.38 0.60
C VAL A 121 -3.88 8.64 0.78
N THR A 122 -2.84 8.82 -0.04
CA THR A 122 -2.03 10.05 -0.02
C THR A 122 -2.87 11.27 -0.41
N GLU A 123 -3.68 11.14 -1.45
CA GLU A 123 -4.59 12.19 -1.89
C GLU A 123 -5.59 12.57 -0.79
N GLU A 124 -6.21 11.58 -0.13
CA GLU A 124 -7.22 11.80 0.91
C GLU A 124 -6.62 12.31 2.24
N LEU A 125 -5.48 11.78 2.69
CA LEU A 125 -4.92 12.12 4.00
C LEU A 125 -3.96 13.31 3.99
N ILE A 126 -3.24 13.51 2.89
CA ILE A 126 -2.12 14.46 2.82
C ILE A 126 -2.47 15.63 1.91
N ALA A 127 -2.97 15.38 0.70
CA ALA A 127 -3.21 16.44 -0.29
C ALA A 127 -4.54 17.19 -0.05
N LYS A 128 -5.58 16.49 0.43
CA LYS A 128 -6.90 17.04 0.77
C LYS A 128 -7.22 16.92 2.28
N PRO A 129 -6.45 17.58 3.16
CA PRO A 129 -6.69 17.49 4.59
C PRO A 129 -8.06 18.04 5.00
#